data_AF-A0A2A3J394-F1
#
_entry.id   AF-A0A2A3J394-F1
#
_cell.length_a   1.000
_cell.length_b   1.000
_cell.length_c   1.000
_cell.angle_alpha   90.00
_cell.angle_beta   90.00
_cell.angle_gamma   90.00
#
_symmetry.space_group_name_H-M   'P 1'
#
loop_
_entity.id
_entity.type
_entity.pdbx_description
1 polymer ?
#
loop_
_entity_poly.entity_id
_entity_poly.type
_entity_poly.pdbx_seq_one_letter_code
_entity_poly.pdbx_strand_id
1 'polypeptide(L)'
;MSKPDELLVDVAALVESGQSNQMSLTVVTGGAVITGRLAPEAVWRQRVSDVLTDSARLGEFSAAFDTPAKKNGPPTHLHFHVARILQGTVGIPETGGMYRVAIDDVSAWTMGDFSYSDH
;
A
#
# COMPACT_ATOMS: atom_id res chain seq x y z
N MET A 1 18.79 -10.03 -10.10
CA MET A 1 17.92 -9.02 -9.46
C MET A 1 17.16 -8.34 -10.59
N SER A 2 15.83 -8.47 -10.62
CA SER A 2 15.01 -7.61 -11.46
C SER A 2 15.22 -6.17 -11.01
N LYS A 3 15.43 -5.26 -11.97
CA LYS A 3 15.39 -3.84 -11.65
C LYS A 3 13.93 -3.47 -11.35
N PRO A 4 13.67 -2.59 -10.38
CA PRO A 4 12.33 -2.04 -10.20
C PRO A 4 11.86 -1.41 -11.50
N ASP A 5 10.58 -1.58 -11.80
CA ASP A 5 9.94 -0.91 -12.93
C ASP A 5 10.01 0.60 -12.70
N GLU A 6 10.80 1.30 -13.52
CA GLU A 6 11.03 2.74 -13.40
C GLU A 6 9.71 3.54 -13.50
N LEU A 7 8.74 3.07 -14.31
CA LEU A 7 7.44 3.72 -14.41
C LEU A 7 6.64 3.57 -13.12
N LEU A 8 6.71 2.41 -12.46
CA LEU A 8 6.04 2.20 -11.18
C LEU A 8 6.65 3.05 -10.06
N VAL A 9 7.99 3.22 -10.08
CA VAL A 9 8.70 4.13 -9.16
C VAL A 9 8.24 5.57 -9.38
N ASP A 10 8.14 6.01 -10.63
CA ASP A 10 7.67 7.37 -10.97
C ASP A 10 6.23 7.60 -10.52
N VAL A 11 5.34 6.62 -10.72
CA VAL A 11 3.96 6.66 -10.21
C VAL A 11 3.95 6.80 -8.68
N ALA A 12 4.77 6.03 -7.97
CA ALA A 12 4.89 6.13 -6.51
C ALA A 12 5.40 7.52 -6.10
N ALA A 13 6.37 8.09 -6.83
CA ALA A 13 6.91 9.42 -6.55
C ALA A 13 5.87 10.54 -6.78
N LEU A 14 5.01 10.39 -7.79
CA LEU A 14 3.88 11.29 -8.03
C LEU A 14 2.84 11.22 -6.90
N VAL A 15 2.54 10.02 -6.37
CA VAL A 15 1.67 9.87 -5.20
C VAL A 15 2.27 10.58 -3.97
N GLU A 16 3.56 10.36 -3.70
CA GLU A 16 4.26 10.99 -2.57
C GLU A 16 4.29 12.52 -2.64
N SER A 17 4.50 13.07 -3.84
CA SER A 17 4.58 14.52 -4.07
C SER A 17 3.23 15.20 -4.14
N GLY A 18 2.25 14.58 -4.79
CA GLY A 18 0.92 15.15 -5.00
C GLY A 18 -0.01 15.05 -3.79
N GLN A 19 0.35 14.27 -2.77
CA GLN A 19 -0.52 13.96 -1.61
C GLN A 19 -1.90 13.40 -2.01
N SER A 20 -2.01 12.81 -3.20
CA SER A 20 -3.26 12.25 -3.71
C SER A 20 -3.40 10.80 -3.27
N ASN A 21 -4.59 10.45 -2.79
CA ASN A 21 -4.98 9.10 -2.38
C ASN A 21 -6.09 8.52 -3.25
N GLN A 22 -6.30 9.09 -4.44
CA GLN A 22 -7.36 8.68 -5.38
C GLN A 22 -6.89 7.64 -6.39
N MET A 23 -5.57 7.38 -6.45
CA MET A 23 -5.00 6.46 -7.41
C MET A 23 -5.26 5.01 -6.99
N SER A 24 -6.18 4.33 -7.66
CA SER A 24 -6.31 2.88 -7.52
C SER A 24 -5.22 2.18 -8.33
N LEU A 25 -4.58 1.19 -7.72
CA LEU A 25 -3.58 0.36 -8.35
C LEU A 25 -3.88 -1.10 -7.98
N THR A 26 -3.62 -2.00 -8.93
CA THR A 26 -3.52 -3.43 -8.64
C THR A 26 -2.10 -3.90 -8.91
N VAL A 27 -1.55 -4.67 -7.98
CA VAL A 27 -0.22 -5.28 -8.10
C VAL A 27 -0.27 -6.78 -7.92
N VAL A 28 0.63 -7.47 -8.60
CA VAL A 28 0.93 -8.88 -8.41
C VAL A 28 2.29 -8.96 -7.72
N THR A 29 2.34 -9.58 -6.55
CA THR A 29 3.56 -9.72 -5.75
C THR A 29 3.50 -11.01 -4.93
N GLY A 30 4.60 -11.78 -4.89
CA GLY A 30 4.67 -13.00 -4.08
C GLY A 30 3.55 -14.04 -4.33
N GLY A 31 2.96 -14.06 -5.53
CA GLY A 31 1.81 -14.93 -5.86
C GLY A 31 0.44 -14.42 -5.38
N ALA A 32 0.36 -13.20 -4.83
CA ALA A 32 -0.88 -12.53 -4.45
C ALA A 32 -1.20 -11.37 -5.40
N VAL A 33 -2.50 -11.13 -5.61
CA VAL A 33 -3.04 -9.96 -6.30
C VAL A 33 -3.63 -9.01 -5.28
N ILE A 34 -3.03 -7.83 -5.11
CA ILE A 34 -3.48 -6.81 -4.17
C ILE A 34 -4.04 -5.64 -4.96
N THR A 35 -5.30 -5.27 -4.70
CA THR A 35 -5.94 -4.08 -5.26
C THR A 35 -6.24 -3.08 -4.15
N GLY A 36 -6.10 -1.78 -4.41
CA GLY A 36 -6.50 -0.74 -3.47
C GLY A 36 -6.06 0.65 -3.90
N ARG A 37 -6.24 1.63 -3.02
CA ARG A 37 -5.79 3.01 -3.28
C ARG A 37 -4.39 3.23 -2.75
N LEU A 38 -3.50 3.77 -3.57
CA LEU A 38 -2.21 4.25 -3.11
C LEU A 38 -2.40 5.49 -2.25
N ALA A 39 -1.57 5.61 -1.21
CA ALA A 39 -1.47 6.79 -0.37
C ALA A 39 0.01 7.13 -0.16
N PRO A 40 0.34 8.41 0.10
CA PRO A 40 1.67 8.78 0.59
C PRO A 40 2.01 8.03 1.87
N GLU A 41 3.28 7.66 2.07
CA GLU A 41 3.74 6.92 3.24
C GLU A 41 3.34 7.64 4.54
N ALA A 42 3.50 8.96 4.60
CA ALA A 42 3.14 9.75 5.78
C ALA A 42 1.65 9.62 6.12
N VAL A 43 0.77 9.67 5.12
CA VAL A 43 -0.68 9.53 5.30
C VAL A 43 -1.04 8.09 5.68
N TRP A 44 -0.39 7.11 5.06
CA TRP A 44 -0.58 5.70 5.39
C TRP A 44 -0.18 5.40 6.84
N ARG A 45 0.99 5.89 7.27
CA ARG A 45 1.49 5.71 8.64
C ARG A 45 0.61 6.38 9.66
N GLN A 46 0.13 7.60 9.40
CA GLN A 46 -0.81 8.28 10.30
C GLN A 46 -2.07 7.43 10.52
N ARG A 47 -2.68 6.92 9.44
CA ARG A 47 -3.88 6.07 9.54
C ARG A 47 -3.64 4.78 10.32
N VAL A 48 -2.47 4.17 10.16
CA VAL A 48 -2.09 3.00 10.97
C VAL A 48 -1.93 3.39 12.44
N SER A 49 -1.29 4.53 12.71
CA SER A 49 -1.11 5.07 14.07
C SER A 49 -2.46 5.32 14.77
N ASP A 50 -3.42 5.92 14.07
CA ASP A 50 -4.76 6.22 14.58
C ASP A 50 -5.47 4.92 15.03
N VAL A 51 -5.47 3.89 14.16
CA VAL A 51 -6.07 2.57 14.46
C VAL A 51 -5.39 1.89 15.65
N LEU A 52 -4.06 2.02 15.76
CA LEU A 52 -3.30 1.42 16.87
C LEU A 52 -3.58 2.16 18.19
N THR A 53 -3.67 3.49 18.17
CA THR A 53 -3.92 4.33 19.34
C THR A 53 -5.25 4.00 20.01
N ASP A 54 -6.28 3.71 19.22
CA ASP A 54 -7.61 3.34 19.72
C ASP A 54 -7.67 1.91 20.30
N SER A 55 -6.59 1.14 20.20
CA SER A 55 -6.53 -0.24 20.69
C SER A 55 -6.03 -0.31 22.14
N ALA A 56 -6.87 -0.91 23.01
CA ALA A 56 -6.54 -1.17 24.41
C ALA A 56 -5.31 -2.08 24.62
N ARG A 57 -4.86 -2.79 23.58
CA ARG A 57 -3.70 -3.71 23.64
C ARG A 57 -2.53 -3.26 22.77
N LEU A 58 -2.77 -2.46 21.75
CA LEU A 58 -1.77 -2.14 20.72
C LEU A 58 -1.34 -0.67 20.71
N GLY A 59 -1.88 0.16 21.61
CA GLY A 59 -1.57 1.59 21.66
C GLY A 59 -0.07 1.91 21.80
N GLU A 60 0.72 1.06 22.47
CA GLU A 60 2.16 1.28 22.61
C GLU A 60 2.94 1.28 21.27
N PHE A 61 2.36 0.66 20.23
CA PHE A 61 2.99 0.58 18.91
C PHE A 61 2.72 1.81 18.03
N SER A 62 1.75 2.66 18.36
CA SER A 62 1.35 3.80 17.51
C SER A 62 2.51 4.78 17.28
N ALA A 63 3.32 5.04 18.31
CA ALA A 63 4.47 5.94 18.25
C ALA A 63 5.52 5.54 17.18
N ALA A 64 5.61 4.26 16.82
CA ALA A 64 6.49 3.80 15.74
C ALA A 64 6.05 4.34 14.36
N PHE A 65 4.76 4.64 14.19
CA PHE A 65 4.18 5.16 12.96
C PHE A 65 4.16 6.69 12.92
N ASP A 66 4.23 7.38 14.06
CA ASP A 66 4.29 8.85 14.14
C ASP A 66 5.66 9.45 13.80
N THR A 67 6.73 8.65 13.85
CA THR A 67 8.10 9.13 13.55
C THR A 67 8.19 9.61 12.10
N PRO A 68 8.71 10.79 11.75
CA PRO A 68 8.80 11.21 10.34
C PRO A 68 9.58 10.21 9.47
N ALA A 69 9.04 9.83 8.31
CA ALA A 69 9.77 8.99 7.35
C ALA A 69 10.99 9.78 6.81
N LYS A 70 12.19 9.20 6.90
CA LYS A 70 13.38 9.80 6.29
C LYS A 70 13.27 9.68 4.75
N LYS A 71 13.00 10.80 4.08
CA LYS A 71 12.89 10.87 2.62
C LYS A 71 14.27 11.04 1.97
N ASN A 72 15.04 9.97 1.87
CA ASN A 72 16.28 9.96 1.09
C ASN A 72 16.13 8.98 -0.08
N GLY A 73 16.02 9.52 -1.31
CA GLY A 73 15.98 8.72 -2.54
C GLY A 73 14.56 8.43 -3.08
N PRO A 74 14.45 7.65 -4.16
CA PRO A 74 13.17 7.27 -4.75
C PRO A 74 12.35 6.38 -3.79
N PRO A 75 11.01 6.34 -3.94
CA PRO A 75 10.16 5.44 -3.16
C PRO A 75 10.59 3.98 -3.36
N THR A 76 10.58 3.21 -2.27
CA THR A 76 10.92 1.77 -2.28
C THR A 76 9.70 0.90 -2.04
N HIS A 77 8.60 1.48 -1.55
CA HIS A 77 7.39 0.77 -1.18
C HIS A 77 6.15 1.50 -1.69
N LEU A 78 5.15 0.71 -2.06
CA LEU A 78 3.78 1.14 -2.29
C LEU A 78 2.99 0.99 -1.00
N HIS A 79 2.19 2.00 -0.67
CA HIS A 79 1.36 2.02 0.54
C HIS A 79 -0.11 2.04 0.14
N PHE A 80 -0.78 0.92 0.35
CA PHE A 80 -2.19 0.74 -0.01
C PHE A 80 -3.10 0.98 1.19
N HIS A 81 -4.23 1.61 0.92
CA HIS A 81 -5.34 1.84 1.85
C HIS A 81 -6.64 1.27 1.27
N VAL A 82 -7.46 0.66 2.14
CA VAL A 82 -8.67 -0.08 1.78
C VAL A 82 -8.36 -1.18 0.76
N ALA A 83 -7.20 -1.83 0.91
CA ALA A 83 -6.75 -2.82 -0.05
C ALA A 83 -7.35 -4.21 0.22
N ARG A 84 -7.58 -4.96 -0.85
CA ARG A 84 -8.14 -6.32 -0.84
C ARG A 84 -7.21 -7.26 -1.59
N ILE A 85 -7.15 -8.52 -1.15
CA ILE A 85 -6.46 -9.59 -1.86
C ILE A 85 -7.48 -10.30 -2.74
N LEU A 86 -7.30 -10.28 -4.06
CA LEU A 86 -8.25 -10.85 -5.01
C LEU A 86 -7.95 -12.30 -5.38
N GLN A 87 -6.67 -12.68 -5.37
CA GLN A 87 -6.22 -14.03 -5.68
C GLN A 87 -4.92 -14.30 -4.91
N GLY A 88 -4.81 -15.49 -4.31
CA GLY A 88 -3.66 -15.90 -3.49
C GLY A 88 -4.09 -16.90 -2.41
N THR A 89 -3.14 -17.61 -1.81
CA THR A 89 -3.39 -18.62 -0.78
C THR A 89 -3.79 -18.04 0.59
N VAL A 90 -3.87 -16.72 0.70
CA VAL A 90 -4.09 -16.00 1.96
C VAL A 90 -5.51 -15.43 1.95
N GLY A 91 -6.46 -16.19 2.50
CA GLY A 91 -7.82 -15.70 2.73
C GLY A 91 -7.84 -14.73 3.91
N ILE A 92 -7.81 -13.42 3.66
CA ILE A 92 -8.01 -12.36 4.67
C ILE A 92 -8.54 -11.08 3.95
N PRO A 93 -9.17 -10.15 4.68
CA PRO A 93 -10.59 -10.03 4.98
C PRO A 93 -11.36 -9.21 3.91
N GLU A 94 -12.69 -9.31 3.86
CA GLU A 94 -13.53 -8.45 2.99
C GLU A 94 -13.39 -6.94 3.33
N THR A 95 -12.93 -6.64 4.55
CA THR A 95 -12.65 -5.29 5.03
C THR A 95 -11.27 -4.83 4.56
N GLY A 96 -11.25 -3.75 3.79
CA GLY A 96 -10.03 -3.24 3.18
C GLY A 96 -8.90 -2.96 4.18
N GLY A 97 -7.74 -3.57 3.96
CA GLY A 97 -6.56 -3.49 4.82
C GLY A 97 -5.58 -2.39 4.43
N MET A 98 -4.59 -2.18 5.31
CA MET A 98 -3.44 -1.30 5.11
C MET A 98 -2.23 -2.15 4.72
N TYR A 99 -1.83 -2.12 3.46
CA TYR A 99 -0.70 -2.93 2.96
C TYR A 99 0.49 -2.07 2.61
N ARG A 100 1.69 -2.60 2.88
CA ARG A 100 2.97 -2.03 2.46
C ARG A 100 3.65 -3.07 1.58
N VAL A 101 3.88 -2.73 0.31
CA VAL A 101 4.40 -3.65 -0.72
C VAL A 101 5.74 -3.12 -1.23
N ALA A 102 6.79 -3.93 -1.23
CA ALA A 102 8.07 -3.56 -1.82
C ALA A 102 7.94 -3.48 -3.35
N ILE A 103 8.45 -2.39 -3.95
CA ILE A 103 8.38 -2.19 -5.41
C ILE A 103 9.19 -3.27 -6.14
N ASP A 104 10.33 -3.68 -5.58
CA ASP A 104 11.20 -4.71 -6.16
C ASP A 104 10.54 -6.10 -6.26
N ASP A 105 9.50 -6.35 -5.45
CA ASP A 105 8.76 -7.61 -5.42
C ASP A 105 7.50 -7.57 -6.31
N VAL A 106 7.24 -6.47 -7.02
CA VAL A 106 6.09 -6.36 -7.94
C VAL A 106 6.45 -7.01 -9.27
N SER A 107 5.80 -8.12 -9.59
CA SER A 107 6.01 -8.85 -10.85
C SER A 107 5.13 -8.34 -11.99
N ALA A 108 4.00 -7.72 -11.68
CA ALA A 108 3.09 -7.09 -12.64
C ALA A 108 2.18 -6.08 -11.94
N TRP A 109 1.67 -5.09 -12.66
CA TRP A 109 0.74 -4.11 -12.11
C TRP A 109 -0.18 -3.52 -13.20
N THR A 110 -1.30 -2.95 -12.78
CA THR A 110 -2.20 -2.18 -13.64
C THR A 110 -2.85 -1.04 -12.86
N MET A 111 -3.18 0.04 -13.57
CA MET A 111 -4.00 1.12 -13.03
C MET A 111 -5.44 0.66 -12.82
N GLY A 112 -6.08 1.17 -11.77
CA GLY A 112 -7.48 0.88 -11.43
C GLY A 112 -7.66 -0.14 -10.29
N ASP A 113 -8.89 -0.22 -9.80
CA ASP A 113 -9.33 -1.26 -8.87
C ASP A 113 -10.02 -2.37 -9.67
N PHE A 114 -9.71 -3.63 -9.38
CA PHE A 114 -10.50 -4.75 -9.88
C PHE A 114 -11.63 -5.04 -8.91
N SER A 115 -12.86 -4.88 -9.38
CA SER A 115 -14.04 -5.48 -8.75
C SER A 115 -14.45 -6.71 -9.54
N TYR A 116 -14.63 -7.84 -8.87
CA TYR A 116 -15.47 -8.91 -9.41
C TYR A 116 -16.88 -8.34 -9.53
N SER A 117 -17.40 -8.29 -10.76
CA SER A 117 -18.84 -8.15 -10.99
C SER A 117 -19.43 -9.55 -10.89
N ASP A 118 -20.25 -9.80 -9.87
CA ASP A 118 -21.09 -10.99 -9.83
C ASP A 118 -21.98 -10.98 -11.09
N HIS A 119 -21.85 -12.02 -11.91
CA HIS A 119 -22.79 -12.37 -12.97
C HIS A 119 -23.41 -13.72 -12.63
#